data_AF-A0A848NXH3-F1
#
_entry.id   AF-A0A848NXH3-F1
#
_cell.length_a   1.000
_cell.length_b   1.000
_cell.length_c   1.000
_cell.angle_alpha   90.00
_cell.angle_beta   90.00
_cell.angle_gamma   90.00
#
_symmetry.space_group_name_H-M   'P 1'
#
loop_
_entity.id
_entity.type
_entity.pdbx_description
1 polymer ?
#
loop_
_entity_poly.entity_id
_entity_poly.type
_entity_poly.pdbx_seq_one_letter_code
_entity_poly.pdbx_strand_id
1 'polypeptide(L)'
;MNVLANTWKIVFNEETKCLEFWHPERLEWPSVQLRMETLSAMSFDDAAKFVGERLLLLIPTYHEVFKDYLWSDDGQTPPKKQ
;
A
#
# COMPACT_ATOMS: atom_id res chain seq x y z
N MET A 1 13.35 -12.99 -2.17
CA MET A 1 12.03 -13.49 -1.72
C MET A 1 10.98 -12.55 -2.30
N ASN A 2 10.00 -13.05 -3.05
CA ASN A 2 9.09 -12.22 -3.85
C ASN A 2 7.94 -11.70 -2.99
N VAL A 3 7.80 -10.38 -2.88
CA VAL A 3 6.69 -9.72 -2.18
C VAL A 3 5.53 -9.37 -3.11
N LEU A 4 5.65 -9.62 -4.41
CA LEU A 4 4.61 -9.31 -5.39
C LEU A 4 3.72 -10.54 -5.63
N ALA A 5 2.40 -10.31 -5.69
CA ALA A 5 1.41 -11.34 -5.98
C ALA A 5 0.20 -10.77 -6.72
N ASN A 6 -0.49 -11.64 -7.45
CA ASN A 6 -1.72 -11.26 -8.16
C ASN A 6 -2.96 -11.22 -7.25
N THR A 7 -2.85 -11.76 -6.03
CA THR A 7 -3.94 -11.83 -5.05
C THR A 7 -3.42 -11.35 -3.70
N TRP A 8 -4.25 -10.57 -3.00
CA TRP A 8 -3.94 -10.00 -1.68
C TRP A 8 -5.15 -10.10 -0.76
N LYS A 9 -4.89 -10.33 0.52
CA LYS A 9 -5.91 -10.23 1.57
C LYS A 9 -5.71 -8.93 2.33
N ILE A 10 -6.75 -8.10 2.41
CA ILE A 10 -6.73 -6.84 3.15
C ILE A 10 -7.55 -7.03 4.42
N VAL A 11 -6.97 -6.71 5.57
CA VAL A 11 -7.60 -6.90 6.88
C VAL A 11 -7.37 -5.65 7.71
N PHE A 12 -8.36 -5.26 8.50
CA PHE A 12 -8.15 -4.29 9.57
C PHE A 12 -7.83 -5.05 10.86
N ASN A 13 -6.66 -4.79 11.42
CA ASN A 13 -6.23 -5.34 12.70
C ASN A 13 -6.64 -4.38 13.82
N GLU A 14 -7.62 -4.78 14.62
CA GLU A 14 -8.17 -3.99 15.71
C GLU A 14 -7.20 -3.77 16.87
N GLU A 15 -6.27 -4.71 17.11
CA GLU A 15 -5.31 -4.63 18.20
C GLU A 15 -4.23 -3.59 17.90
N THR A 16 -3.68 -3.62 16.67
CA THR A 16 -2.62 -2.70 16.23
C THR A 16 -3.14 -1.44 15.58
N LYS A 17 -4.46 -1.35 15.33
CA LYS A 17 -5.13 -0.27 14.61
C LYS A 17 -4.50 0.00 13.25
N CYS A 18 -4.19 -1.08 12.53
CA CYS A 18 -3.57 -1.03 11.21
C CYS A 18 -4.48 -1.64 10.14
N LEU A 19 -4.51 -1.02 8.97
CA LEU A 19 -4.93 -1.69 7.74
C LEU A 19 -3.73 -2.48 7.20
N GLU A 20 -3.89 -3.79 7.06
CA GLU A 20 -2.79 -4.72 6.76
C GLU A 20 -3.02 -5.44 5.44
N PHE A 21 -1.98 -5.50 4.61
CA PHE A 21 -2.01 -6.22 3.33
C PHE A 21 -1.19 -7.50 3.45
N TRP A 22 -1.85 -8.62 3.24
CA TRP A 22 -1.30 -9.95 3.45
C TRP A 22 -1.15 -10.70 2.13
N HIS A 23 0.04 -11.25 1.92
CA HIS A 23 0.27 -12.18 0.84
C HIS A 23 -0.45 -13.50 1.17
N PRO A 24 -1.20 -14.11 0.25
CA PRO A 24 -2.07 -15.26 0.54
C PRO A 24 -1.31 -16.47 1.09
N GLU A 25 -0.06 -16.66 0.65
CA GLU A 25 0.78 -17.78 1.05
C GLU A 25 1.73 -17.46 2.22
N ARG A 26 1.75 -16.21 2.71
CA ARG A 26 2.68 -15.78 3.76
C ARG A 26 1.90 -15.24 4.95
N LEU A 27 1.96 -15.99 6.05
CA LEU A 27 1.15 -15.72 7.25
C LEU A 27 1.97 -15.21 8.44
N GLU A 28 3.30 -15.09 8.29
CA GLU A 28 4.17 -14.69 9.39
C GLU A 28 4.12 -13.20 9.68
N TRP A 29 4.00 -12.35 8.65
CA TRP A 29 3.81 -10.91 8.79
C TRP A 29 3.17 -10.28 7.54
N PRO A 30 2.43 -9.17 7.70
CA PRO A 30 1.87 -8.45 6.56
C PRO A 30 2.97 -7.79 5.74
N SER A 31 2.71 -7.63 4.45
CA SER A 31 3.64 -6.96 3.52
C SER A 31 3.56 -5.44 3.63
N VAL A 32 2.39 -4.91 4.02
CA VAL A 32 2.17 -3.48 4.30
C VAL A 32 1.31 -3.35 5.54
N GLN A 33 1.64 -2.38 6.40
CA GLN A 33 0.84 -1.96 7.55
C GLN A 33 0.64 -0.45 7.49
N LEU A 34 -0.61 -0.01 7.42
CA LEU A 34 -0.98 1.41 7.40
C LEU A 34 -1.69 1.74 8.71
N ARG A 35 -1.08 2.58 9.56
CA ARG A 35 -1.67 2.98 10.84
C ARG A 35 -2.90 3.84 10.61
N MET A 36 -3.96 3.58 11.38
CA MET A 36 -5.19 4.38 11.35
C MET A 36 -4.93 5.85 11.67
N GLU A 37 -4.02 6.14 12.60
CA GLU A 37 -3.59 7.50 12.94
C GLU A 37 -3.10 8.27 11.70
N THR A 38 -2.21 7.66 10.92
CA THR A 38 -1.66 8.25 9.69
C THR A 38 -2.77 8.51 8.65
N LEU A 39 -3.67 7.54 8.45
CA LEU A 39 -4.77 7.69 7.50
C LEU A 39 -5.78 8.74 7.97
N SER A 40 -6.02 8.86 9.28
CA SER A 40 -6.97 9.81 9.85
C SER A 40 -6.51 11.27 9.79
N ALA A 41 -5.21 11.50 9.62
CA ALA A 41 -4.64 12.83 9.40
C ALA A 41 -4.80 13.31 7.94
N MET A 42 -5.25 12.44 7.03
CA MET A 42 -5.42 12.74 5.61
C MET A 42 -6.89 13.07 5.29
N SER A 43 -7.11 13.74 4.15
CA SER A 43 -8.44 13.77 3.55
C SER A 43 -8.82 12.36 3.06
N PHE A 44 -10.12 12.09 2.89
CA PHE A 44 -10.56 10.79 2.38
C PHE A 44 -9.94 10.45 1.02
N ASP A 45 -9.86 11.44 0.11
CA ASP A 45 -9.29 11.26 -1.22
C ASP A 45 -7.79 10.94 -1.18
N ASP A 46 -7.04 11.61 -0.29
CA ASP A 46 -5.60 11.35 -0.13
C ASP A 46 -5.36 10.00 0.53
N ALA A 47 -6.15 9.64 1.55
CA ALA A 47 -6.10 8.31 2.15
C ALA A 47 -6.42 7.20 1.13
N ALA A 48 -7.44 7.40 0.29
CA ALA A 48 -7.81 6.45 -0.75
C ALA A 48 -6.70 6.26 -1.79
N LYS A 49 -6.08 7.35 -2.27
CA LYS A 49 -4.92 7.30 -3.17
C LYS A 49 -3.75 6.60 -2.51
N PHE A 50 -3.41 6.99 -1.28
CA PHE A 50 -2.31 6.42 -0.52
C PHE A 50 -2.47 4.90 -0.35
N VAL A 51 -3.64 4.44 0.09
CA VAL A 51 -3.98 3.01 0.22
C VAL A 51 -3.90 2.30 -1.14
N GLY A 52 -4.51 2.89 -2.18
CA GLY A 52 -4.56 2.32 -3.53
C GLY A 52 -3.17 2.14 -4.14
N GLU A 53 -2.28 3.13 -4.01
CA GLU A 53 -0.90 3.05 -4.49
C GLU A 53 -0.14 1.89 -3.85
N ARG A 54 -0.22 1.73 -2.52
CA ARG A 54 0.45 0.61 -1.84
C ARG A 54 -0.06 -0.73 -2.37
N LEU A 55 -1.36 -0.86 -2.68
CA LEU A 55 -1.91 -2.10 -3.22
C LEU A 55 -1.47 -2.34 -4.66
N LEU A 56 -1.53 -1.31 -5.53
CA LEU A 56 -1.14 -1.42 -6.93
C LEU A 56 0.32 -1.83 -7.08
N LEU A 57 1.21 -1.30 -6.24
CA LEU A 57 2.63 -1.64 -6.26
C LEU A 57 2.95 -3.05 -5.74
N LEU A 58 1.99 -3.73 -5.10
CA LEU A 58 2.15 -5.13 -4.68
C LEU A 58 1.69 -6.14 -5.74
N ILE A 59 1.06 -5.68 -6.83
CA ILE A 59 0.59 -6.53 -7.93
C ILE A 59 1.61 -6.43 -9.08
N PRO A 60 2.24 -7.53 -9.53
CA PRO A 60 3.34 -7.48 -10.51
C PRO A 60 3.05 -6.64 -11.75
N THR A 61 1.88 -6.82 -12.36
CA THR A 61 1.50 -6.09 -13.58
C THR A 61 1.35 -4.59 -13.33
N TYR A 62 0.78 -4.21 -12.20
CA TYR A 62 0.58 -2.79 -11.85
C TYR A 62 1.86 -2.16 -11.30
N HIS A 63 2.69 -2.93 -10.59
CA HIS A 63 4.02 -2.52 -10.18
C HIS A 63 4.84 -2.07 -11.38
N GLU A 64 4.92 -2.83 -12.46
CA GLU A 64 5.68 -2.41 -13.65
C GLU A 64 5.15 -1.12 -14.30
N VAL A 65 3.84 -0.87 -14.22
CA VAL A 65 3.21 0.34 -14.76
C VAL A 65 3.44 1.56 -13.86
N PHE A 66 3.46 1.36 -12.53
CA PHE A 66 3.40 2.43 -11.54
C PHE A 66 4.65 2.57 -10.65
N LYS A 67 5.66 1.71 -10.79
CA LYS A 67 6.89 1.74 -9.97
C LYS A 67 7.61 3.08 -9.96
N ASP A 68 7.42 3.88 -11.00
CA ASP A 68 8.03 5.22 -11.13
C ASP A 68 7.20 6.34 -10.49
N TYR A 69 6.02 6.05 -9.94
CA TYR A 69 5.07 7.00 -9.34
C TYR A 69 5.04 6.95 -7.80
N LEU A 70 6.04 6.34 -7.17
CA LEU A 70 6.14 6.27 -5.71
C LEU A 70 6.19 7.69 -5.12
N TRP A 71 5.19 8.05 -4.30
CA TRP A 71 5.25 9.23 -3.43
C TRP A 71 6.58 9.26 -2.68
N SER A 72 7.21 10.43 -2.66
CA SER A 72 8.17 10.76 -1.60
C SER A 72 7.42 10.84 -0.26
N ASP A 73 8.11 10.61 0.86
CA ASP A 73 7.52 10.54 2.21
C ASP A 73 6.75 11.82 2.64
N ASP A 74 6.80 12.88 1.84
CA ASP A 74 6.29 14.23 2.05
C ASP A 74 4.90 14.50 1.44
N GLY A 75 4.26 13.50 0.84
CA GLY A 75 2.84 13.63 0.53
C GLY A 75 2.51 14.15 -0.87
N GLN A 76 3.49 14.29 -1.76
CA GLN A 76 3.28 14.75 -3.13
C GLN A 76 3.52 13.62 -4.12
N THR A 77 2.63 13.48 -5.10
CA THR A 77 2.84 12.61 -6.26
C THR A 77 3.97 13.20 -7.11
N PRO A 78 5.16 12.58 -7.21
CA PRO A 78 6.19 13.10 -8.08
C PRO A 78 5.75 12.99 -9.54
N PRO A 79 6.16 13.91 -10.42
CA PRO A 79 5.92 13.78 -11.84
C PRO A 79 6.60 12.51 -12.36
N LYS A 80 5.94 11.81 -13.29
CA LYS A 80 6.49 10.64 -13.97
C LYS A 80 7.89 10.97 -14.48
N LYS A 81 8.92 10.26 -14.03
CA LYS A 81 10.25 10.36 -14.64
C LYS A 81 10.13 9.87 -16.09
N GLN A 82 10.47 10.74 -17.04
CA GLN A 82 10.61 10.40 -18.45
C GLN A 82 11.84 9.52 -18.66
#